data_AF-A0A1Q6DX38-F1
#
_entry.id   AF-A0A1Q6DX38-F1
#
_cell.length_a   1.000
_cell.length_b   1.000
_cell.length_c   1.000
_cell.angle_alpha   90.00
_cell.angle_beta   90.00
_cell.angle_gamma   90.00
#
_symmetry.space_group_name_H-M   'P 1'
#
loop_
_entity.id
_entity.type
_entity.pdbx_description
1 polymer ?
#
loop_
_entity_poly.entity_id
_entity_poly.type
_entity_poly.pdbx_seq_one_letter_code
_entity_poly.pdbx_strand_id
1 'polypeptide(L)' 'MTSKKSFWIFALLQNATLGAIIFLMFQFFNEISGKKVIGLDTQILLSFLFPLSLLVVEYITYSEVLKNKKE' A
#
# COMPACT_ATOMS: atom_id res chain seq x y z
N MET A 1 -19.74 13.49 -10.29
CA MET A 1 -19.65 12.02 -10.50
C MET A 1 -18.26 11.56 -10.98
N THR A 2 -17.43 12.45 -11.55
CA THR A 2 -16.08 12.18 -12.07
C THR A 2 -14.99 11.99 -11.01
N SER A 3 -15.13 12.59 -9.81
CA SER A 3 -14.10 12.58 -8.75
C SER A 3 -13.88 11.22 -8.08
N LYS A 4 -14.92 10.38 -7.94
CA LYS A 4 -14.81 9.07 -7.28
C LYS A 4 -13.96 8.07 -8.06
N LYS A 5 -14.06 8.07 -9.40
CA LYS A 5 -13.28 7.17 -10.26
C LYS A 5 -11.80 7.53 -10.28
N SER A 6 -11.50 8.83 -10.35
CA SER A 6 -10.12 9.31 -10.35
C SER A 6 -9.43 9.02 -9.02
N PHE A 7 -10.13 9.20 -7.89
CA PHE A 7 -9.61 8.82 -6.56
C PHE A 7 -9.21 7.35 -6.48
N TRP A 8 -10.08 6.43 -6.93
CA TRP A 8 -9.78 5.00 -6.92
C TRP A 8 -8.60 4.60 -7.80
N ILE A 9 -8.42 5.25 -8.96
CA ILE A 9 -7.27 5.00 -9.85
C ILE A 9 -5.96 5.42 -9.18
N PHE A 10 -5.94 6.61 -8.57
CA PHE A 10 -4.75 7.09 -7.84
C PHE A 10 -4.47 6.23 -6.60
N ALA A 11 -5.50 5.85 -5.84
CA ALA A 11 -5.33 5.00 -4.66
C ALA A 11 -4.80 3.60 -5.03
N LEU A 12 -5.28 3.02 -6.12
CA LEU A 12 -4.80 1.72 -6.61
C LEU A 12 -3.35 1.82 -7.13
N LEU A 13 -3.06 2.85 -7.91
CA LEU A 13 -1.71 3.09 -8.44
C LEU A 13 -0.71 3.34 -7.31
N GLN A 14 -1.07 4.18 -6.34
CA GLN A 14 -0.27 4.45 -5.15
C GLN A 14 0.01 3.18 -4.35
N ASN A 15 -1.01 2.33 -4.14
CA ASN A 15 -0.81 1.06 -3.42
C ASN A 15 0.10 0.09 -4.17
N ALA A 16 -0.05 -0.03 -5.49
CA ALA A 16 0.82 -0.86 -6.31
C ALA A 16 2.28 -0.35 -6.25
N THR A 17 2.49 0.97 -6.36
CA THR A 17 3.81 1.59 -6.23
C THR A 17 4.41 1.37 -4.84
N LEU A 18 3.62 1.54 -3.77
CA LEU A 18 4.07 1.28 -2.40
C LEU A 18 4.50 -0.16 -2.19
N GLY A 19 3.72 -1.13 -2.68
CA GLY A 19 4.09 -2.54 -2.61
C GLY A 19 5.41 -2.84 -3.31
N ALA A 20 5.61 -2.29 -4.52
CA ALA A 20 6.86 -2.43 -5.25
C ALA A 20 8.06 -1.80 -4.50
N ILE A 21 7.89 -0.61 -3.93
CA ILE A 21 8.95 0.05 -3.13
C ILE A 21 9.32 -0.80 -1.91
N ILE A 22 8.33 -1.31 -1.17
CA ILE A 22 8.57 -2.14 0.01
C ILE A 22 9.30 -3.43 -0.37
N PHE A 23 8.88 -4.08 -1.45
CA PHE A 23 9.54 -5.26 -1.97
C PHE A 23 11.01 -4.98 -2.33
N LEU A 24 11.28 -3.89 -3.06
CA LEU A 24 12.63 -3.48 -3.43
C LEU A 24 13.48 -3.12 -2.20
N MET A 25 12.89 -2.48 -1.20
CA MET A 25 13.60 -2.09 0.03
C MET A 25 14.12 -3.32 0.78
N PHE A 26 13.29 -4.37 0.90
CA PHE A 26 13.70 -5.64 1.50
C PHE A 26 14.72 -6.40 0.64
N GLN A 27 14.58 -6.36 -0.68
CA GLN A 27 15.57 -6.90 -1.59
C GLN A 27 16.93 -6.25 -1.36
N PHE A 28 16.99 -4.91 -1.33
CA PHE A 28 18.23 -4.18 -1.06
C PHE A 28 18.79 -4.48 0.32
N PHE A 29 17.96 -4.61 1.36
CA PHE A 29 18.46 -4.98 2.69
C PHE A 29 19.05 -6.38 2.73
N ASN A 30 18.45 -7.34 2.03
CA ASN A 30 19.00 -8.69 1.90
C ASN A 30 20.36 -8.69 1.18
N GLU A 31 20.51 -7.86 0.15
CA GLU A 31 21.78 -7.70 -0.58
C GLU A 31 22.86 -7.04 0.28
N ILE A 32 22.53 -5.93 0.95
CA ILE A 32 23.48 -5.18 1.79
C ILE A 32 23.93 -6.01 3.01
N SER A 33 23.04 -6.78 3.62
CA SER A 33 23.37 -7.58 4.80
C SER A 33 24.30 -8.76 4.48
N GLY A 34 24.49 -9.13 3.20
CA GLY A 34 25.27 -10.31 2.79
C GLY A 34 24.70 -11.65 3.29
N LYS A 35 23.53 -11.61 3.94
CA LYS A 35 22.78 -12.74 4.49
C LYS A 35 21.31 -12.46 4.25
N LYS A 36 20.54 -13.52 3.97
CA LYS A 36 19.10 -13.42 3.80
C LYS A 36 18.45 -13.15 5.18
N VAL A 37 18.24 -11.88 5.50
CA VAL A 37 17.60 -11.45 6.76
C VAL A 37 16.10 -11.71 6.70
N ILE A 38 15.50 -11.50 5.52
CA ILE A 38 14.07 -11.66 5.29
C ILE A 38 13.88 -12.70 4.17
N GLY A 39 13.10 -13.74 4.49
CA GLY A 39 12.70 -14.76 3.51
C GLY A 39 11.88 -14.15 2.37
N LEU A 40 11.97 -14.71 1.17
CA LEU A 40 11.20 -14.23 0.01
C LEU A 40 9.69 -14.27 0.28
N ASP A 41 9.22 -15.32 0.97
CA ASP A 41 7.82 -15.46 1.36
C ASP A 41 7.36 -14.30 2.26
N THR A 42 8.17 -13.95 3.27
CA THR A 42 7.91 -12.82 4.16
C THR A 42 7.96 -11.48 3.43
N GLN A 43 8.92 -11.31 2.53
CA GLN A 43 9.07 -10.10 1.71
C GLN A 43 7.85 -9.88 0.82
N ILE A 44 7.39 -10.92 0.14
CA ILE A 44 6.16 -10.87 -0.68
C ILE A 44 4.98 -10.56 0.23
N LEU A 45 4.80 -11.30 1.32
CA LEU A 45 3.68 -11.12 2.24
C LEU A 45 3.60 -9.69 2.78
N LEU A 46 4.71 -9.11 3.25
CA LEU A 46 4.74 -7.72 3.73
C LEU A 46 4.49 -6.71 2.61
N SER A 47 5.04 -6.93 1.41
CA SER A 47 4.84 -6.04 0.27
C SER A 47 3.38 -5.95 -0.20
N PHE A 48 2.56 -6.97 0.08
CA PHE A 48 1.12 -6.93 -0.17
C PHE A 48 0.33 -6.49 1.06
N LEU A 49 0.65 -7.02 2.25
CA LEU A 49 -0.13 -6.80 3.47
C LEU A 49 -0.10 -5.32 3.91
N PHE A 50 1.06 -4.67 3.78
CA PHE A 50 1.19 -3.27 4.21
C PHE A 50 0.38 -2.30 3.33
N PRO A 51 0.52 -2.29 1.99
CA PRO A 51 -0.36 -1.49 1.13
C PRO A 51 -1.84 -1.82 1.32
N LEU A 52 -2.20 -3.10 1.45
CA LEU A 52 -3.60 -3.49 1.65
C LEU A 52 -4.18 -2.88 2.94
N SER A 53 -3.41 -2.88 4.02
CA SER A 53 -3.83 -2.27 5.30
C SER A 53 -4.02 -0.74 5.18
N LEU A 54 -3.14 -0.05 4.44
CA LEU A 54 -3.28 1.37 4.14
C LEU A 54 -4.52 1.67 3.31
N LEU A 55 -4.79 0.85 2.29
CA LEU A 55 -5.98 1.00 1.44
C LEU A 55 -7.28 0.91 2.25
N VAL A 56 -7.35 -0.01 3.22
CA VAL A 56 -8.49 -0.13 4.14
C VAL A 56 -8.65 1.14 4.99
N VAL A 57 -7.56 1.68 5.55
CA VAL A 57 -7.59 2.91 6.36
C VAL A 57 -8.00 4.12 5.52
N GLU A 58 -7.47 4.23 4.30
CA GLU A 58 -7.82 5.28 3.35
C GLU A 58 -9.30 5.22 2.97
N TYR A 59 -9.83 4.01 2.73
CA TYR A 59 -11.25 3.80 2.45
C TYR A 59 -12.15 4.21 3.63
N ILE A 60 -11.79 3.82 4.86
CA ILE A 60 -12.54 4.20 6.07
C ILE A 60 -12.56 5.72 6.21
N THR A 61 -11.39 6.37 6.11
CA THR A 61 -11.24 7.83 6.21
C THR A 61 -12.07 8.54 5.13
N TYR A 62 -12.01 8.06 3.89
CA TYR A 62 -12.80 8.60 2.79
C TYR A 62 -14.31 8.46 3.03
N SER A 63 -14.75 7.33 3.59
CA SER A 63 -16.14 7.09 3.96
C SER A 63 -16.63 8.02 5.08
N GLU A 64 -15.81 8.21 6.12
CA GLU A 64 -16.07 9.12 7.24
C GLU A 64 -16.21 10.57 6.77
N VAL A 65 -15.28 11.03 5.92
CA VAL A 65 -15.29 12.38 5.35
C VAL A 65 -16.52 12.61 4.46
N LEU A 66 -16.92 11.60 3.67
CA LEU A 66 -18.15 11.68 2.86
C LEU A 66 -19.42 11.77 3.70
N LYS A 67 -19.43 11.15 4.88
CA LYS A 67 -20.56 11.20 5.82
C LYS A 67 -20.71 12.60 6.43
N ASN A 68 -19.61 13.19 6.91
CA ASN A 68 -19.60 14.54 7.50
C ASN A 68 -19.94 15.66 6.50
N LYS A 69 -19.77 15.45 5.19
CA LYS A 69 -20.09 16.46 4.17
C LYS A 69 -21.58 16.54 3.80
N LYS A 70 -22.42 15.66 4.36
CA LYS A 70 -23.86 15.59 4.11
C LYS A 70 -24.73 16.13 5.26
N GLU A 71 -24.13 16.42 6.41
CA GLU A 71 -24.72 17.18 7.52
C GLU A 71 -24.42 18.67 7.34
#